data_AF-A0AAW5T8F1-F1
#
_entry.id   AF-A0AAW5T8F1-F1
#
_cell.length_a   1.000
_cell.length_b   1.000
_cell.length_c   1.000
_cell.angle_alpha   90.00
_cell.angle_beta   90.00
_cell.angle_gamma   90.00
#
_symmetry.space_group_name_H-M   'P 1'
#
loop_
_entity.id
_entity.type
_entity.pdbx_description
1 polymer ?
#
loop_
_entity_poly.entity_id
_entity_poly.type
_entity_poly.pdbx_seq_one_letter_code
_entity_poly.pdbx_strand_id
1 'polypeptide(L)'
;MPQATPEARRRTRAFARVLGPFIATATAIIAVRLPDLTGLLGGLFDNAVLPWILGAAMLIMGLVVIAFHQYWYSVTASLISLFGWFVALRGVAMMAIPSAIDSGANATVTSPGLLLAARIFFLLLTLMGLWLTYVGWRREHTPDHSPVTA
;
A
#
# COMPACT_ATOMS: atom_id res chain seq x y z
N MET A 1 16.85 -10.35 17.25
CA MET A 1 16.80 -9.68 15.93
C MET A 1 17.86 -8.59 15.90
N PRO A 2 18.62 -8.41 14.80
CA PRO A 2 19.60 -7.34 14.69
C PRO A 2 18.96 -5.98 14.95
N GLN A 3 19.60 -5.13 15.74
CA GLN A 3 19.15 -3.76 15.97
C GLN A 3 19.21 -2.99 14.65
N ALA A 4 18.11 -2.35 14.25
CA ALA A 4 18.09 -1.54 13.04
C ALA A 4 19.08 -0.37 13.14
N THR A 5 19.74 -0.02 12.03
CA THR A 5 20.56 1.19 11.98
C THR A 5 19.66 2.43 12.08
N PRO A 6 20.19 3.57 12.56
CA PRO A 6 19.45 4.84 12.56
C PRO A 6 18.89 5.21 11.18
N GLU A 7 19.66 4.96 10.11
CA GLU A 7 19.25 5.21 8.73
C GLU A 7 18.07 4.32 8.31
N ALA A 8 18.10 3.02 8.64
CA ALA A 8 16.98 2.11 8.35
C ALA A 8 15.69 2.56 9.05
N ARG A 9 15.79 3.05 10.30
CA ARG A 9 14.64 3.65 11.02
C ARG A 9 14.13 4.92 10.34
N ARG A 10 15.04 5.80 9.92
CA ARG A 10 14.71 7.06 9.23
C ARG A 10 13.97 6.79 7.91
N ARG A 11 14.47 5.85 7.10
CA ARG A 11 13.83 5.43 5.84
C ARG A 11 12.46 4.82 6.08
N THR A 12 12.33 3.92 7.05
CA THR A 12 11.04 3.30 7.41
C THR A 12 10.00 4.35 7.76
N ARG A 13 10.38 5.35 8.58
CA ARG A 13 9.49 6.47 8.91
C ARG A 13 9.16 7.33 7.68
N ALA A 14 10.12 7.61 6.81
CA ALA A 14 9.89 8.40 5.60
C ALA A 14 8.89 7.73 4.66
N PHE A 15 9.03 6.43 4.41
CA PHE A 15 8.06 5.67 3.64
C PHE A 15 6.69 5.62 4.32
N ALA A 16 6.63 5.42 5.64
CA ALA A 16 5.38 5.42 6.40
C ALA A 16 4.61 6.76 6.28
N ARG A 17 5.31 7.90 6.23
CA ARG A 17 4.70 9.23 6.04
C ARG A 17 3.99 9.40 4.70
N VAL A 18 4.51 8.76 3.65
CA VAL A 18 3.98 8.88 2.28
C VAL A 18 2.93 7.79 2.03
N LEU A 19 3.29 6.53 2.27
CA LEU A 19 2.43 5.39 2.01
C LEU A 19 1.23 5.34 2.94
N GLY A 20 1.38 5.73 4.22
CA GLY A 20 0.30 5.65 5.20
C GLY A 20 -0.96 6.40 4.77
N PRO A 21 -0.90 7.73 4.56
CA PRO A 21 -2.06 8.52 4.18
C PRO A 21 -2.67 8.08 2.84
N PHE A 22 -1.81 7.75 1.86
CA PHE A 22 -2.25 7.29 0.55
C PHE A 22 -3.03 5.97 0.65
N ILE A 23 -2.45 4.96 1.31
CA ILE A 23 -3.08 3.65 1.49
C ILE A 23 -4.39 3.82 2.25
N ALA A 24 -4.36 4.50 3.40
CA ALA A 24 -5.55 4.71 4.22
C ALA A 24 -6.70 5.34 3.42
N THR A 25 -6.41 6.41 2.68
CA THR A 25 -7.43 7.14 1.92
C THR A 25 -7.96 6.31 0.76
N ALA A 26 -7.06 5.76 -0.08
CA ALA A 26 -7.46 5.02 -1.27
C ALA A 26 -8.27 3.76 -0.92
N THR A 27 -7.82 2.98 0.08
CA THR A 27 -8.50 1.75 0.45
C THR A 27 -9.76 1.99 1.26
N ALA A 28 -9.86 3.08 2.02
CA ALA A 28 -11.12 3.48 2.65
C ALA A 28 -12.19 3.83 1.60
N ILE A 29 -11.82 4.62 0.58
CA ILE A 29 -12.73 4.95 -0.53
C ILE A 29 -13.20 3.66 -1.21
N ILE A 30 -12.29 2.73 -1.51
CA ILE A 30 -12.64 1.46 -2.15
C ILE A 30 -13.54 0.62 -1.23
N ALA A 31 -13.22 0.49 0.06
CA ALA A 31 -14.02 -0.31 1.00
C ALA A 31 -15.48 0.17 1.09
N VAL A 32 -15.69 1.49 1.07
CA VAL A 32 -17.03 2.11 1.11
C VAL A 32 -17.73 1.99 -0.25
N ARG A 33 -17.02 2.30 -1.35
CA ARG A 33 -17.63 2.44 -2.67
C ARG A 33 -17.63 1.16 -3.52
N LEU A 34 -17.07 0.05 -3.03
CA LEU A 34 -16.84 -1.16 -3.83
C LEU A 34 -18.02 -1.58 -4.74
N PRO A 35 -19.30 -1.56 -4.28
CA PRO A 35 -20.44 -1.89 -5.15
C PRO A 35 -20.64 -0.91 -6.32
N ASP A 36 -20.37 0.38 -6.09
CA ASP A 36 -20.56 1.46 -7.05
C ASP A 36 -19.39 1.58 -8.04
N LEU A 37 -18.27 0.91 -7.76
CA LEU A 37 -17.07 0.95 -8.61
C LEU A 37 -17.17 0.00 -9.82
N THR A 38 -18.22 -0.80 -9.93
CA THR A 38 -18.43 -1.74 -11.04
C THR A 38 -18.39 -1.07 -12.41
N GLY A 39 -19.02 0.10 -12.56
CA GLY A 39 -18.96 0.89 -13.80
C GLY A 39 -17.57 1.45 -14.10
N LEU A 40 -16.79 1.82 -13.07
CA LEU A 40 -15.41 2.28 -13.24
C LEU A 40 -14.46 1.12 -13.60
N LEU A 41 -14.72 -0.09 -13.09
CA LEU A 41 -13.98 -1.29 -13.45
C LEU A 41 -14.20 -1.65 -14.92
N GLY A 42 -15.45 -1.62 -15.40
CA GLY A 42 -15.76 -1.84 -16.82
C GLY A 42 -15.02 -0.84 -17.73
N GLY A 43 -15.16 0.45 -17.46
CA GLY A 43 -14.47 1.49 -18.25
C GLY A 43 -12.93 1.42 -18.19
N LEU A 44 -12.35 0.88 -17.11
CA LEU A 44 -10.92 0.62 -17.01
C LEU A 44 -10.48 -0.47 -18.00
N PHE A 45 -11.23 -1.57 -18.12
CA PHE A 45 -10.84 -2.71 -18.94
C PHE A 45 -11.32 -2.63 -20.39
N ASP A 46 -12.30 -1.78 -20.71
CA ASP A 46 -12.73 -1.49 -22.08
C ASP A 46 -11.65 -0.78 -22.92
N ASN A 47 -10.68 -0.13 -22.26
CA ASN A 47 -9.53 0.48 -22.91
C ASN A 47 -8.24 -0.23 -22.52
N ALA A 48 -7.72 -1.08 -23.41
CA ALA A 48 -6.52 -1.88 -23.17
C ALA A 48 -5.27 -1.07 -22.75
N VAL A 49 -5.21 0.23 -23.07
CA VAL A 49 -4.10 1.10 -22.68
C VAL A 49 -4.15 1.46 -21.19
N LEU A 50 -5.34 1.60 -20.59
CA LEU A 50 -5.47 2.02 -19.20
C LEU A 50 -4.94 0.98 -18.19
N PRO A 51 -5.26 -0.33 -18.28
CA PRO A 51 -4.66 -1.37 -17.45
C PRO A 51 -3.14 -1.40 -17.59
N TRP A 52 -2.62 -1.20 -18.79
CA TRP A 52 -1.19 -1.22 -19.04
C TRP A 52 -0.48 -0.02 -18.39
N ILE A 53 -0.99 1.21 -18.57
CA ILE A 53 -0.41 2.43 -17.97
C ILE A 53 -0.52 2.36 -16.44
N LEU A 54 -1.68 1.98 -15.90
CA LEU A 54 -1.86 1.82 -14.46
C LEU A 54 -0.92 0.76 -13.91
N GLY A 55 -0.79 -0.38 -14.60
CA GLY A 55 0.14 -1.45 -14.26
C GLY A 55 1.59 -1.00 -14.27
N ALA A 56 2.01 -0.22 -15.28
CA ALA A 56 3.35 0.35 -15.37
C ALA A 56 3.65 1.33 -14.23
N ALA A 57 2.70 2.22 -13.92
CA ALA A 57 2.82 3.14 -12.79
C ALA A 57 2.93 2.38 -11.46
N MET A 58 2.11 1.35 -11.26
CA MET A 58 2.18 0.48 -10.08
C MET A 58 3.54 -0.23 -10.01
N LEU A 59 4.03 -0.80 -11.11
CA LEU A 59 5.33 -1.47 -11.14
C LEU A 59 6.46 -0.51 -10.75
N ILE A 60 6.51 0.68 -11.33
CA ILE A 60 7.52 1.70 -11.00
C ILE A 60 7.46 2.04 -9.50
N MET A 61 6.28 2.30 -8.96
CA MET A 61 6.12 2.63 -7.54
C MET A 61 6.51 1.46 -6.62
N GLY A 62 6.15 0.22 -6.99
CA GLY A 62 6.55 -0.98 -6.26
C GLY A 62 8.07 -1.18 -6.28
N LEU A 63 8.71 -0.98 -7.43
CA LEU A 63 10.17 -1.06 -7.58
C LEU A 63 10.90 0.02 -6.77
N VAL A 64 10.35 1.24 -6.68
CA VAL A 64 10.89 2.29 -5.79
C VAL A 64 10.86 1.81 -4.34
N VAL A 65 9.75 1.22 -3.87
CA VAL A 65 9.69 0.68 -2.50
C VAL A 65 10.69 -0.47 -2.33
N ILE A 66 10.77 -1.40 -3.28
CA ILE A 66 11.69 -2.55 -3.20
C ILE A 66 13.17 -2.09 -3.22
N ALA A 67 13.53 -1.14 -4.09
CA ALA A 67 14.91 -0.67 -4.20
C ALA A 67 15.38 0.08 -2.95
N PHE A 68 14.49 0.86 -2.31
CA PHE A 68 14.86 1.75 -1.21
C PHE A 68 14.41 1.27 0.18
N HIS A 69 13.60 0.21 0.24
CA HIS A 69 12.99 -0.27 1.49
C HIS A 69 12.76 -1.79 1.49
N GLN A 70 13.81 -2.57 1.75
CA GLN A 70 13.75 -4.03 2.02
C GLN A 70 14.19 -4.34 3.45
N TYR A 71 13.53 -3.69 4.40
CA TYR A 71 13.78 -3.90 5.82
C TYR A 71 12.72 -4.84 6.41
N TRP A 72 13.17 -5.72 7.32
CA TRP A 72 12.34 -6.77 7.92
C TRP A 72 12.45 -6.80 9.45
N TYR A 73 13.07 -5.78 10.05
CA TYR A 73 13.41 -5.76 11.48
C TYR A 73 12.22 -5.44 12.39
N SER A 74 11.09 -4.97 11.86
CA SER A 74 9.90 -4.58 12.63
C SER A 74 8.63 -4.75 11.81
N VAL A 75 7.47 -4.80 12.48
CA VAL A 75 6.15 -4.90 11.83
C VAL A 75 5.96 -3.80 10.79
N THR A 76 6.21 -2.53 11.13
CA THR A 76 6.09 -1.40 10.20
C THR A 76 6.99 -1.58 8.97
N ALA A 77 8.24 -2.01 9.18
CA ALA A 77 9.18 -2.22 8.08
C ALA A 77 8.72 -3.36 7.15
N SER A 78 8.29 -4.48 7.73
CA SER A 78 7.76 -5.62 6.98
C SER A 78 6.50 -5.27 6.20
N LEU A 79 5.57 -4.50 6.78
CA LEU A 79 4.36 -4.04 6.09
C LEU A 79 4.69 -3.19 4.85
N ILE A 80 5.64 -2.27 4.95
CA ILE A 80 6.08 -1.45 3.81
C ILE A 80 6.72 -2.32 2.74
N SER A 81 7.63 -3.22 3.12
CA SER A 81 8.33 -4.11 2.18
C SER A 81 7.36 -5.05 1.46
N LEU A 82 6.40 -5.64 2.19
CA LEU A 82 5.35 -6.49 1.62
C LEU A 82 4.41 -5.71 0.70
N PHE A 83 4.02 -4.50 1.08
CA PHE A 83 3.19 -3.64 0.24
C PHE A 83 3.90 -3.28 -1.08
N GLY A 84 5.20 -2.98 -1.03
CA GLY A 84 6.02 -2.75 -2.23
C GLY A 84 5.98 -3.93 -3.20
N TRP A 85 6.18 -5.15 -2.69
CA TRP A 85 6.08 -6.38 -3.49
C TRP A 85 4.67 -6.62 -4.03
N PHE A 86 3.63 -6.46 -3.22
CA PHE A 86 2.24 -6.56 -3.66
C PHE A 86 1.93 -5.61 -4.83
N VAL A 87 2.33 -4.35 -4.70
CA VAL A 87 2.10 -3.32 -5.72
C VAL A 87 2.89 -3.64 -7.01
N ALA A 88 4.15 -4.08 -6.90
CA ALA A 88 4.96 -4.47 -8.05
C ALA A 88 4.34 -5.65 -8.79
N LEU A 89 4.00 -6.73 -8.08
CA LEU A 89 3.41 -7.94 -8.68
C LEU A 89 2.05 -7.64 -9.30
N ARG A 90 1.20 -6.83 -8.64
CA ARG A 90 -0.08 -6.38 -9.19
C ARG A 90 0.11 -5.53 -10.45
N GLY A 91 1.13 -4.67 -10.47
CA GLY A 91 1.51 -3.89 -11.64
C GLY A 91 1.89 -4.77 -12.83
N VAL A 92 2.76 -5.76 -12.61
CA VAL A 92 3.10 -6.77 -13.64
C VAL A 92 1.86 -7.50 -14.14
N ALA A 93 0.99 -7.95 -13.24
CA ALA A 93 -0.22 -8.67 -13.62
C ALA A 93 -1.18 -7.81 -14.46
N MET A 94 -1.34 -6.52 -14.14
CA MET A 94 -2.15 -5.61 -14.96
C MET A 94 -1.57 -5.40 -16.36
N MET A 95 -0.25 -5.39 -16.53
CA MET A 95 0.39 -5.20 -17.84
C MET A 95 0.40 -6.48 -18.67
N ALA A 96 0.73 -7.62 -18.05
CA ALA A 96 0.99 -8.87 -18.74
C ALA A 96 -0.27 -9.73 -18.95
N ILE A 97 -1.21 -9.70 -17.99
CA ILE A 97 -2.40 -10.54 -17.98
C ILE A 97 -3.65 -9.76 -17.49
N PRO A 98 -4.02 -8.63 -18.13
CA PRO A 98 -5.13 -7.78 -17.69
C PRO A 98 -6.47 -8.53 -17.62
N SER A 99 -6.73 -9.50 -18.51
CA SER A 99 -7.95 -10.31 -18.50
C SER A 99 -8.10 -11.18 -17.25
N ALA A 100 -7.00 -11.63 -16.66
CA ALA A 100 -7.03 -12.36 -15.38
C ALA A 100 -7.47 -11.44 -14.22
N ILE A 101 -7.05 -10.17 -14.25
CA ILE A 101 -7.45 -9.18 -13.24
C ILE A 101 -8.91 -8.78 -13.43
N ASP A 102 -9.35 -8.57 -14.66
CA ASP A 102 -10.76 -8.22 -14.97
C ASP A 102 -11.72 -9.33 -14.54
N SER A 103 -11.46 -10.57 -14.97
CA SER A 103 -12.28 -11.73 -14.59
C SER A 103 -12.36 -11.94 -13.07
N GLY A 104 -11.23 -11.78 -12.36
CA GLY A 104 -11.19 -11.85 -10.91
C GLY A 104 -11.95 -10.70 -10.23
N ALA A 105 -11.89 -9.49 -10.78
CA ALA A 105 -12.65 -8.34 -10.30
C ALA A 105 -14.15 -8.56 -10.48
N ASN A 106 -14.58 -9.04 -11.64
CA ASN A 106 -15.98 -9.35 -11.93
C ASN A 106 -16.52 -10.47 -11.02
N ALA A 107 -15.75 -11.54 -10.80
CA ALA A 107 -16.10 -12.60 -9.85
C ALA A 107 -16.24 -12.06 -8.42
N THR A 108 -15.37 -11.13 -8.02
CA THR A 108 -15.38 -10.51 -6.69
C THR A 108 -16.65 -9.70 -6.45
N VAL A 109 -17.11 -8.92 -7.43
CA VAL A 109 -18.29 -8.05 -7.27
C VAL A 109 -19.63 -8.79 -7.42
N THR A 110 -19.64 -9.90 -8.16
CA THR A 110 -20.85 -10.69 -8.40
C THR A 110 -21.09 -11.78 -7.34
N SER A 111 -20.07 -12.20 -6.60
CA SER A 111 -20.19 -13.18 -5.51
C SER A 111 -20.27 -12.48 -4.14
N PRO A 112 -21.35 -12.65 -3.36
CA PRO A 112 -21.49 -12.03 -2.03
C PRO A 112 -20.34 -12.36 -1.07
N GLY A 113 -19.87 -13.61 -1.10
CA GLY A 113 -18.76 -14.06 -0.24
C GLY A 113 -17.43 -13.42 -0.62
N LEU A 114 -17.12 -13.35 -1.92
CA LEU A 114 -15.89 -12.70 -2.39
C LEU A 114 -15.94 -11.18 -2.20
N LEU A 115 -17.11 -10.56 -2.40
CA LEU A 115 -17.32 -9.14 -2.14
C LEU A 115 -17.04 -8.80 -0.68
N LEU A 116 -17.55 -9.61 0.25
CA LEU A 116 -17.29 -9.44 1.68
C LEU A 116 -15.79 -9.62 1.99
N ALA A 117 -15.15 -10.64 1.43
CA ALA A 117 -13.71 -10.87 1.60
C ALA A 117 -12.89 -9.67 1.09
N ALA A 118 -13.23 -9.12 -0.07
CA ALA A 118 -12.58 -7.93 -0.63
C ALA A 118 -12.78 -6.70 0.26
N ARG A 119 -13.99 -6.47 0.79
CA ARG A 119 -14.24 -5.38 1.74
C ARG A 119 -13.39 -5.51 3.00
N ILE A 120 -13.30 -6.71 3.57
CA ILE A 120 -12.45 -6.98 4.75
C ILE A 120 -10.98 -6.72 4.39
N PHE A 121 -10.51 -7.18 3.23
CA PHE A 121 -9.15 -6.93 2.77
C PHE A 121 -8.84 -5.43 2.65
N PHE A 122 -9.69 -4.65 2.00
CA PHE A 122 -9.51 -3.19 1.89
C PHE A 122 -9.62 -2.48 3.25
N LEU A 123 -10.45 -2.98 4.16
CA LEU A 123 -10.51 -2.46 5.53
C LEU A 123 -9.19 -2.72 6.28
N LEU A 124 -8.61 -3.92 6.16
CA LEU A 124 -7.31 -4.25 6.75
C LEU A 124 -6.19 -3.38 6.17
N LEU A 125 -6.19 -3.14 4.86
CA LEU A 125 -5.25 -2.19 4.25
C LEU A 125 -5.47 -0.76 4.76
N THR A 126 -6.72 -0.36 5.01
CA THR A 126 -7.03 0.95 5.60
C THR A 126 -6.44 1.07 6.99
N LEU A 127 -6.62 0.06 7.85
CA LEU A 127 -6.03 0.02 9.19
C LEU A 127 -4.50 0.02 9.13
N MET A 128 -3.91 -0.71 8.19
CA MET A 128 -2.48 -0.66 7.92
C MET A 128 -2.02 0.75 7.53
N GLY A 129 -2.72 1.43 6.62
CA GLY A 129 -2.43 2.81 6.23
C GLY A 129 -2.53 3.80 7.40
N LEU A 130 -3.54 3.65 8.26
CA LEU A 130 -3.69 4.45 9.48
C LEU A 130 -2.53 4.20 10.46
N TRP A 131 -2.12 2.95 10.65
CA TRP A 131 -0.96 2.60 11.45
C TRP A 131 0.33 3.23 10.91
N LEU A 132 0.57 3.12 9.60
CA LEU A 132 1.74 3.74 8.96
C LEU A 132 1.70 5.27 9.07
N THR A 133 0.52 5.88 8.93
CA THR A 133 0.34 7.31 9.13
C THR A 133 0.73 7.71 10.54
N TYR A 134 0.23 7.00 11.54
CA TYR A 134 0.60 7.23 12.94
C TYR A 134 2.13 7.13 13.15
N VAL A 135 2.76 6.05 12.69
CA VAL A 135 4.21 5.84 12.84
C VAL A 135 5.01 6.91 12.09
N GLY A 136 4.57 7.28 10.90
CA GLY A 136 5.20 8.30 10.07
C GLY A 136 5.17 9.68 10.72
N TRP A 137 4.04 10.06 11.32
CA TRP A 137 3.75 11.43 11.76
C TRP A 137 3.87 11.66 13.27
N ARG A 138 3.99 10.62 14.10
CA ARG A 138 4.21 10.78 15.56
C ARG A 138 5.47 11.63 15.84
N ARG A 139 5.46 12.45 16.88
CA ARG A 139 6.66 13.19 17.31
C ARG A 139 7.61 12.25 18.03
N GLU A 140 8.90 12.29 17.70
CA GLU A 140 9.94 11.67 18.53
C GLU A 140 10.23 12.62 19.68
N HIS A 141 10.16 12.12 20.91
CA HIS A 141 10.59 12.89 22.07
C HIS A 141 12.11 12.86 22.07
N THR A 142 12.73 14.00 21.74
CA THR A 142 14.16 14.21 22.03
C THR A 142 14.23 14.56 23.51
N PRO A 143 14.89 13.76 24.36
CA PRO A 143 15.13 14.16 25.74
C PRO A 143 15.91 15.49 25.72
N ASP A 144 15.44 16.50 26.45
CA ASP A 144 16.21 17.74 26.61
C ASP A 144 17.56 17.37 27.23
N HIS A 145 18.63 17.58 26.46
CA HIS A 145 19.98 17.63 27.02
C HIS A 145 20.08 18.95 27.77
N SER A 146 19.66 18.97 29.03
CA SER A 146 19.99 20.06 29.94
C SER A 146 21.51 20.23 29.93
N PRO A 147 22.05 21.40 29.51
CA PRO A 147 23.47 21.64 29.62
C PRO A 147 23.81 21.63 31.11
N VAL A 148 24.65 20.68 31.53
CA VAL A 148 25.26 20.71 32.84
C VAL A 148 26.19 21.92 32.85
N THR A 149 25.70 23.05 33.37
CA THR A 149 26.53 24.22 33.67
C THR A 149 27.41 23.86 34.86
N ALA A 150 28.72 23.88 34.61
CA ALA A 150 29.79 23.74 35.60
C ALA A 150 29.90 24.97 36.51
#